data_AF-D9PFR4-F1
#
_entry.id   AF-D9PFR4-F1
#
_cell.length_a   1.000
_cell.length_b   1.000
_cell.length_c   1.000
_cell.angle_alpha   90.00
_cell.angle_beta   90.00
_cell.angle_gamma   90.00
#
_symmetry.space_group_name_H-M   'P 1'
#
loop_
_entity.id
_entity.type
_entity.pdbx_description
1 polymer ?
#
loop_
_entity_poly.entity_id
_entity_poly.type
_entity_poly.pdbx_seq_one_letter_code
_entity_poly.pdbx_strand_id
1 'polypeptide(L)'
;MSVANPEFPHFFFVHEHFERFLSGTHRREEPWWYFWPILLAGFLPWMFAVATAAAESWRRETGGEAFPWRRFALLWTAFVMVFFSASGSKLPAYILPVFPVLALVLGDWLARAPAT
;
A
#
# COMPACT_ATOMS: atom_id res chain seq x y z
N MET A 1 16.00 27.81 -5.17
CA MET A 1 14.60 28.18 -4.97
C MET A 1 14.12 28.06 -3.51
N SER A 2 14.71 27.22 -2.64
CA SER A 2 14.36 27.19 -1.20
C SER A 2 15.09 28.24 -0.34
N VAL A 3 16.33 28.63 -0.67
CA VAL A 3 17.11 29.62 0.12
C VAL A 3 16.56 31.05 0.00
N ALA A 4 15.76 31.34 -1.03
CA ALA A 4 15.16 32.66 -1.25
C ALA A 4 13.86 32.88 -0.45
N ASN A 5 13.29 31.83 0.12
CA ASN A 5 11.98 31.82 0.80
C ASN A 5 12.14 31.08 2.14
N PRO A 6 12.60 31.74 3.21
CA PRO A 6 12.89 31.12 4.50
C PRO A 6 11.68 30.47 5.19
N GLU A 7 10.46 30.81 4.78
CA GLU A 7 9.19 30.20 5.20
C GLU A 7 8.88 28.85 4.52
N PHE A 8 9.52 28.57 3.38
CA PHE A 8 9.27 27.37 2.58
C PHE A 8 9.49 26.05 3.33
N PRO A 9 10.55 25.86 4.15
CA PRO A 9 10.75 24.61 4.89
C PRO A 9 9.62 24.36 5.90
N HIS A 10 9.16 25.40 6.60
CA HIS A 10 8.05 25.27 7.53
C HIS A 10 6.75 24.91 6.79
N PHE A 11 6.42 25.63 5.73
CA PHE A 11 5.22 25.34 4.94
C PHE A 11 5.25 23.93 4.34
N PHE A 12 6.36 23.54 3.69
CA PHE A 12 6.46 22.25 3.02
C PHE A 12 6.49 21.07 4.00
N PHE A 13 7.27 21.15 5.09
CA PHE A 13 7.34 20.03 6.03
C PHE A 13 6.19 20.07 7.04
N VAL A 14 5.94 21.19 7.71
CA VAL A 14 4.94 21.28 8.79
C VAL A 14 3.53 21.28 8.22
N HIS A 15 3.23 22.17 7.27
CA HIS A 15 1.87 22.30 6.74
C HIS A 15 1.49 21.10 5.84
N GLU A 16 2.33 20.76 4.86
CA GLU A 16 1.99 19.76 3.85
C GLU A 16 2.13 18.31 4.35
N HIS A 17 3.07 18.00 5.27
CA HIS A 17 3.25 16.64 5.76
C HIS A 17 2.59 16.42 7.12
N PHE A 18 2.74 17.32 8.08
CA PHE A 18 2.20 17.10 9.43
C PHE A 18 0.76 17.59 9.55
N GLU A 19 0.46 18.84 9.20
CA GLU A 19 -0.90 19.37 9.31
C GLU A 19 -1.85 18.69 8.32
N ARG A 20 -1.45 18.42 7.08
CA ARG A 20 -2.33 17.69 6.14
C ARG A 20 -2.60 16.24 6.56
N PHE A 21 -1.67 15.60 7.26
CA PHE A 21 -1.82 14.23 7.76
C PHE A 21 -2.63 14.18 9.07
N LEU A 22 -2.41 15.15 9.98
CA LEU A 22 -2.98 15.18 11.34
C LEU A 22 -4.20 16.09 11.51
N SER A 23 -4.26 17.21 10.79
CA SER A 23 -5.34 18.21 10.91
C SER A 23 -6.46 17.94 9.89
N GLY A 24 -7.33 16.99 10.25
CA GLY A 24 -8.58 16.71 9.54
C GLY A 24 -9.61 17.84 9.68
N THR A 25 -9.27 19.08 9.35
CA THR A 25 -10.03 20.26 9.79
C THR A 25 -11.41 20.38 9.15
N HIS A 26 -11.75 19.67 8.06
CA HIS A 26 -13.09 19.81 7.45
C HIS A 26 -13.67 18.49 6.88
N ARG A 27 -14.54 17.85 7.68
CA ARG A 27 -15.90 17.42 7.31
C ARG A 27 -16.10 16.24 6.32
N ARG A 28 -15.13 15.35 6.10
CA ARG A 28 -15.38 13.98 5.58
C ARG A 28 -14.37 12.98 6.14
N GLU A 29 -14.65 12.40 7.30
CA GLU A 29 -13.91 11.24 7.79
C GLU A 29 -14.26 10.04 6.91
N GLU A 30 -13.47 9.84 5.86
CA GLU A 30 -13.57 8.61 5.09
C GLU A 30 -13.19 7.42 5.97
N PRO A 31 -13.93 6.31 5.90
CA PRO A 31 -13.72 5.16 6.78
C PRO A 31 -12.28 4.63 6.73
N TRP A 32 -11.82 4.02 7.82
CA TRP A 32 -10.50 3.37 7.88
C TRP A 32 -10.32 2.31 6.77
N TRP A 33 -11.42 1.74 6.27
CA TRP A 33 -11.42 0.75 5.20
C TRP A 33 -11.48 1.32 3.78
N TYR A 34 -11.43 2.65 3.60
CA TYR A 34 -11.57 3.35 2.32
C TYR A 34 -10.75 2.75 1.16
N PHE A 35 -9.51 2.34 1.42
CA PHE A 35 -8.61 1.80 0.40
C PHE A 35 -8.90 0.34 0.02
N TRP A 36 -9.57 -0.45 0.85
CA TRP A 36 -9.82 -1.88 0.57
C TRP A 36 -10.68 -2.08 -0.69
N PRO A 37 -11.84 -1.41 -0.85
CA PRO A 37 -12.61 -1.51 -2.09
C PRO A 37 -11.82 -1.09 -3.34
N ILE A 38 -10.99 -0.04 -3.23
CA ILE A 38 -10.17 0.47 -4.35
C ILE A 38 -9.13 -0.58 -4.75
N LEU A 39 -8.46 -1.19 -3.76
CA LEU A 39 -7.50 -2.24 -3.98
C LEU A 39 -8.16 -3.46 -4.67
N LEU A 40 -9.29 -3.93 -4.15
CA LEU A 40 -10.02 -5.06 -4.71
C LEU A 40 -10.51 -4.78 -6.14
N ALA A 41 -11.03 -3.57 -6.39
CA ALA A 41 -11.47 -3.15 -7.72
C ALA A 41 -10.31 -3.10 -8.71
N GLY A 42 -9.15 -2.57 -8.31
CA GLY A 42 -7.97 -2.49 -9.17
C GLY A 42 -7.34 -3.85 -9.49
N PHE A 43 -7.69 -4.90 -8.75
CA PHE A 43 -7.29 -6.29 -9.03
C PHE A 43 -8.38 -7.12 -9.71
N LEU A 44 -9.55 -6.57 -10.05
CA LEU A 44 -10.51 -7.31 -10.86
C LEU A 44 -9.93 -7.61 -12.26
N PRO A 45 -10.13 -8.82 -12.82
CA PRO A 45 -10.85 -9.98 -12.26
C PRO A 45 -10.03 -10.88 -11.30
N TRP A 46 -8.72 -10.65 -11.15
CA TRP A 46 -7.78 -11.47 -10.37
C TRP A 46 -7.88 -11.34 -8.84
N MET A 47 -8.90 -10.68 -8.28
CA MET A 47 -8.99 -10.43 -6.83
C MET A 47 -8.86 -11.71 -5.97
N PHE A 48 -9.49 -12.81 -6.41
CA PHE A 48 -9.40 -14.10 -5.72
C PHE A 48 -8.01 -14.72 -5.84
N ALA A 49 -7.38 -14.61 -7.01
CA ALA A 49 -6.02 -15.09 -7.22
C ALA A 49 -5.00 -14.31 -6.39
N VAL A 50 -5.20 -13.01 -6.18
CA VAL A 50 -4.37 -12.21 -5.27
C VAL A 50 -4.54 -12.67 -3.82
N ALA A 51 -5.78 -12.94 -3.39
CA ALA A 51 -6.05 -13.43 -2.05
C ALA A 51 -5.40 -14.81 -1.79
N THR A 52 -5.48 -15.74 -2.75
CA THR A 52 -4.82 -17.04 -2.65
C THR A 52 -3.29 -16.91 -2.68
N ALA A 53 -2.75 -16.11 -3.60
CA ALA A 53 -1.31 -15.84 -3.69
C ALA A 53 -0.75 -15.26 -2.39
N ALA A 54 -1.47 -14.31 -1.77
CA ALA A 54 -1.10 -13.72 -0.49
C ALA A 54 -1.14 -14.75 0.64
N ALA A 55 -2.22 -15.52 0.76
CA ALA A 55 -2.38 -16.52 1.81
C ALA A 55 -1.32 -17.64 1.73
N GLU A 56 -1.04 -18.12 0.52
CA GLU A 56 0.00 -19.14 0.31
C GLU A 56 1.40 -18.60 0.51
N SER A 57 1.69 -17.38 0.04
CA SER A 57 2.98 -16.73 0.25
C SER A 57 3.28 -16.46 1.72
N TRP A 58 2.24 -16.25 2.54
CA TRP A 58 2.36 -16.12 3.98
C TRP A 58 2.64 -17.46 4.66
N ARG A 59 1.86 -18.51 4.31
CA ARG A 59 1.93 -19.84 4.93
C ARG A 59 3.15 -20.66 4.53
N ARG A 60 3.62 -20.52 3.29
CA ARG A 60 4.76 -21.31 2.80
C ARG A 60 6.01 -20.91 3.58
N GLU A 61 6.72 -21.90 4.09
CA GLU A 61 8.05 -21.71 4.64
C GLU A 61 8.99 -21.28 3.51
N THR A 62 9.87 -20.34 3.79
CA THR A 62 10.83 -19.77 2.83
C THR A 62 11.98 -20.73 2.57
N GLY A 63 11.65 -21.98 2.25
CA GLY A 63 12.56 -23.12 2.13
C GLY A 63 13.81 -22.75 1.35
N GLY A 64 14.89 -22.47 2.07
CA GLY A 64 16.21 -22.11 1.53
C GLY A 64 16.36 -20.68 0.98
N GLU A 65 15.32 -19.83 0.96
CA GLU A 65 15.48 -18.43 0.54
C GLU A 65 16.21 -17.65 1.64
N ALA A 66 17.34 -17.00 1.28
CA ALA A 66 18.10 -16.16 2.21
C ALA A 66 17.29 -14.95 2.73
N PHE A 67 16.28 -14.51 1.97
CA PHE A 67 15.40 -13.40 2.33
C PHE A 67 13.93 -13.71 2.02
N PRO A 68 13.00 -13.57 2.98
CA PRO A 68 11.58 -13.87 2.82
C PRO A 68 10.83 -12.78 2.02
N TRP A 69 11.23 -12.54 0.76
CA TRP A 69 10.80 -11.38 -0.02
C TRP A 69 9.27 -11.28 -0.20
N ARG A 70 8.57 -12.41 -0.31
CA ARG A 70 7.10 -12.44 -0.46
C ARG A 70 6.41 -11.91 0.78
N ARG A 71 6.86 -12.36 1.97
CA ARG A 71 6.33 -11.89 3.26
C ARG A 71 6.65 -10.43 3.46
N PHE A 72 7.86 -9.99 3.08
CA PHE A 72 8.21 -8.58 3.06
C PHE A 72 7.29 -7.76 2.16
N ALA A 73 7.00 -8.21 0.93
CA ALA A 73 6.06 -7.55 0.01
C ALA A 73 4.64 -7.44 0.59
N LEU A 74 4.16 -8.48 1.26
CA LEU A 74 2.86 -8.47 1.96
C LEU A 74 2.86 -7.52 3.16
N LEU A 75 3.93 -7.51 3.96
CA LEU A 75 4.09 -6.57 5.08
C LEU A 75 4.19 -5.12 4.60
N TRP A 76 4.92 -4.88 3.51
CA TRP A 76 5.01 -3.56 2.87
C TRP A 76 3.63 -3.09 2.40
N THR A 77 2.89 -3.98 1.72
CA THR A 77 1.51 -3.71 1.31
C THR A 77 0.63 -3.35 2.52
N ALA A 78 0.67 -4.16 3.58
CA ALA A 78 -0.08 -3.90 4.80
C ALA A 78 0.33 -2.56 5.45
N PHE A 79 1.63 -2.26 5.50
CA PHE A 79 2.16 -1.01 6.03
C PHE A 79 1.63 0.20 5.26
N VAL A 80 1.73 0.20 3.93
CA VAL A 80 1.23 1.31 3.10
C VAL A 80 -0.28 1.50 3.29
N MET A 81 -1.05 0.41 3.31
CA MET A 81 -2.50 0.46 3.53
C MET A 81 -2.84 1.04 4.91
N VAL A 82 -2.22 0.55 5.98
CA VAL A 82 -2.45 1.03 7.35
C VAL A 82 -2.02 2.50 7.51
N PHE A 83 -0.85 2.85 6.98
CA PHE A 83 -0.29 4.20 7.05
C PHE A 83 -1.22 5.23 6.41
N PHE A 84 -1.67 4.99 5.17
CA PHE A 84 -2.60 5.91 4.50
C PHE A 84 -4.01 5.84 5.06
N SER A 85 -4.47 4.69 5.57
CA SER A 85 -5.76 4.60 6.27
C SER A 85 -5.82 5.48 7.51
N ALA A 86 -4.69 5.68 8.20
CA ALA A 86 -4.58 6.58 9.35
C ALA A 86 -4.50 8.08 8.98
N SER A 87 -4.30 8.42 7.71
CA SER A 87 -4.23 9.81 7.24
C SER A 87 -5.59 10.50 7.27
N GLY A 88 -5.62 11.76 7.74
CA GLY A 88 -6.80 12.63 7.72
C GLY A 88 -7.22 13.08 6.31
N SER A 89 -6.29 13.10 5.36
CA SER A 89 -6.56 13.30 3.94
C SER A 89 -6.33 11.98 3.19
N LYS A 90 -7.36 11.47 2.50
CA LYS A 90 -7.29 10.22 1.73
C LYS A 90 -7.53 10.53 0.26
N LEU A 91 -6.56 10.16 -0.58
CA LEU A 91 -6.66 10.26 -2.03
C LEU A 91 -6.44 8.86 -2.62
N PRO A 92 -7.28 8.37 -3.54
CA PRO A 92 -7.14 7.03 -4.13
C PRO A 92 -5.74 6.73 -4.67
N ALA A 93 -5.05 7.75 -5.19
CA ALA A 93 -3.70 7.63 -5.73
C ALA A 93 -2.64 7.23 -4.68
N TYR A 94 -2.89 7.39 -3.38
CA TYR A 94 -1.92 7.09 -2.32
C TYR A 94 -1.54 5.62 -2.24
N ILE A 95 -2.43 4.71 -2.62
CA ILE A 95 -2.16 3.28 -2.60
C ILE A 95 -1.60 2.75 -3.94
N LEU A 96 -1.36 3.60 -4.93
CA LEU A 96 -0.77 3.18 -6.22
C LEU A 96 0.52 2.35 -6.06
N PRO A 97 1.43 2.65 -5.12
CA PRO A 97 2.63 1.84 -4.92
C PRO A 97 2.38 0.39 -4.48
N VAL A 98 1.19 0.06 -3.96
CA VAL A 98 0.83 -1.31 -3.53
C VAL A 98 0.62 -2.24 -4.72
N PHE A 99 0.06 -1.74 -5.82
CA PHE A 99 -0.29 -2.55 -6.99
C PHE A 99 0.89 -3.33 -7.60
N PRO A 100 2.04 -2.71 -7.93
CA PRO A 100 3.17 -3.46 -8.47
C PRO A 100 3.72 -4.50 -7.47
N VAL A 101 3.69 -4.20 -6.17
CA VAL A 101 4.18 -5.11 -5.12
C VAL A 101 3.31 -6.37 -5.03
N LEU A 102 1.99 -6.22 -5.01
CA LEU A 102 1.06 -7.35 -5.02
C LEU A 102 1.07 -8.09 -6.37
N ALA A 103 1.25 -7.37 -7.48
CA ALA A 103 1.37 -7.99 -8.80
C ALA A 103 2.59 -8.91 -8.89
N LEU A 104 3.71 -8.57 -8.25
CA LEU A 104 4.89 -9.45 -8.16
C LEU A 104 4.59 -10.74 -7.38
N VAL A 105 3.88 -10.62 -6.24
CA VAL A 105 3.47 -11.79 -5.45
C VAL A 105 2.52 -12.69 -6.26
N LEU A 106 1.55 -12.09 -6.94
CA LEU A 106 0.62 -12.82 -7.81
C LEU A 106 1.36 -13.49 -8.97
N GLY A 107 2.26 -12.78 -9.65
CA GLY A 107 3.02 -13.28 -10.79
C GLY A 107 3.91 -14.47 -10.43
N ASP A 108 4.63 -14.39 -9.30
CA ASP A 108 5.43 -15.52 -8.81
C ASP A 108 4.56 -16.70 -8.40
N TRP A 109 3.39 -16.46 -7.79
CA TRP A 109 2.45 -17.52 -7.45
C TRP A 109 1.92 -18.22 -8.71
N LEU A 110 1.50 -17.47 -9.73
CA LEU A 110 1.04 -18.00 -11.01
C LEU A 110 2.14 -18.78 -11.74
N ALA A 111 3.38 -18.29 -11.73
CA ALA A 111 4.53 -18.96 -12.37
C ALA A 111 4.86 -20.32 -11.71
N ARG A 112 4.45 -20.53 -10.46
CA ARG A 112 4.64 -21.78 -9.72
C ARG A 112 3.41 -22.68 -9.72
N ALA A 113 2.27 -22.19 -10.19
CA ALA A 113 1.10 -23.02 -10.38
C ALA A 113 1.41 -24.04 -11.48
N PRO A 114 1.17 -25.35 -11.27
CA PRO A 114 1.38 -26.33 -12.32
C PRO A 114 0.51 -25.95 -13.52
N ALA A 115 1.12 -25.85 -14.70
CA ALA A 115 0.39 -25.78 -15.95
C ALA A 115 -0.38 -27.10 -16.09
N THR A 116 -1.69 -27.05 -15.86
CA THR A 116 -2.60 -28.17 -16.14
C THR A 116 -2.68 -28.43 -17.62
#